data_AF-A0A8B7TSX1-F1
#
_entry.id   AF-A0A8B7TSX1-F1
#
_cell.length_a   1.000
_cell.length_b   1.000
_cell.length_c   1.000
_cell.angle_alpha   90.00
_cell.angle_beta   90.00
_cell.angle_gamma   90.00
#
_symmetry.space_group_name_H-M   'P 1'
#
loop_
_entity.id
_entity.type
_entity.pdbx_description
1 polymer ?
#
loop_
_entity_poly.entity_id
_entity_poly.type
_entity_poly.pdbx_seq_one_letter_code
_entity_poly.pdbx_strand_id
1 'polypeptide(L)'
;RPQKVCLCPFLPSCPLPISTHVYIVQHPAEESKVLRTVPLLAACLPQDKCKVKIGRRFSEERDTELSTVCRKPGTLILYPGAEATNLEDFLLDSPVYPSTLILIDGTWSQAKDIFYKNSLFRLPKQ
;
A
#
# COMPACT_ATOMS: atom_id res chain seq x y z
N ARG A 1 16.05 -12.61 -20.84
CA ARG A 1 14.94 -12.96 -19.92
C ARG A 1 14.01 -13.97 -20.61
N PRO A 2 13.41 -14.94 -19.91
CA PRO A 2 12.56 -15.96 -20.54
C PRO A 2 11.27 -15.34 -21.09
N GLN A 3 11.05 -15.44 -22.40
CA GLN A 3 9.91 -14.81 -23.09
C GLN A 3 8.58 -15.52 -22.82
N LYS A 4 8.57 -16.86 -22.69
CA LYS A 4 7.35 -17.67 -22.55
C LYS A 4 6.54 -17.41 -21.28
N VAL A 5 7.17 -16.89 -20.23
CA VAL A 5 6.54 -16.61 -18.92
C VAL A 5 6.56 -15.12 -18.59
N CYS A 6 6.89 -14.28 -19.57
CA CYS A 6 7.01 -12.85 -19.36
C CYS A 6 5.62 -12.20 -19.29
N LEU A 7 5.37 -11.43 -18.22
CA LEU A 7 4.13 -10.67 -18.08
C LEU A 7 4.19 -9.27 -18.72
N CYS A 8 5.37 -8.80 -19.13
CA CYS A 8 5.56 -7.46 -19.70
C CYS A 8 4.63 -7.14 -20.88
N PRO A 9 4.35 -8.06 -21.82
CA PRO A 9 3.42 -7.79 -22.93
C PRO A 9 1.97 -7.53 -22.49
N PHE A 10 1.61 -7.94 -21.28
CA PHE A 10 0.26 -7.77 -20.72
C PHE A 10 0.15 -6.58 -19.76
N LEU A 11 1.27 -5.91 -19.45
CA LEU A 11 1.22 -4.68 -18.67
C LEU A 11 0.71 -3.52 -19.55
N PRO A 12 0.07 -2.50 -18.96
CA PRO A 12 -0.32 -1.31 -19.68
C PRO A 12 0.88 -0.68 -20.42
N SER A 13 0.67 -0.29 -21.68
CA SER A 13 1.71 0.36 -22.51
C SER A 13 2.21 1.67 -21.92
N CYS A 14 1.35 2.35 -21.16
CA CYS A 14 1.63 3.56 -20.39
C CYS A 14 1.12 3.37 -18.96
N PRO A 15 1.76 3.97 -17.94
CA PRO A 15 1.26 3.91 -16.56
C PRO A 15 -0.18 4.39 -16.44
N LEU A 16 -0.95 3.72 -15.59
CA LEU A 16 -2.36 4.02 -15.35
C LEU A 16 -2.48 5.37 -14.61
N PRO A 17 -3.20 6.36 -15.16
CA PRO A 17 -3.34 7.65 -14.51
C PRO A 17 -4.18 7.51 -13.24
N ILE A 18 -3.59 7.81 -12.09
CA ILE A 18 -4.27 7.82 -10.79
C ILE A 18 -4.05 9.14 -10.06
N SER A 19 -5.09 9.62 -9.38
CA SER A 19 -5.03 10.82 -8.54
C SER A 19 -4.47 10.50 -7.14
N THR A 20 -4.82 9.33 -6.61
CA THR A 20 -4.42 8.81 -5.29
C THR A 20 -2.96 8.35 -5.26
N HIS A 21 -2.24 8.61 -4.17
CA HIS A 21 -0.92 8.02 -3.93
C HIS A 21 -1.07 6.66 -3.26
N VAL A 22 -0.28 5.68 -3.67
CA VAL A 22 -0.29 4.32 -3.14
C VAL A 22 1.01 4.08 -2.39
N TYR A 23 0.89 3.77 -1.10
CA TYR A 23 2.00 3.35 -0.25
C TYR A 23 1.85 1.86 0.06
N ILE A 24 2.81 1.05 -0.37
CA ILE A 24 2.82 -0.38 -0.15
C ILE A 24 3.79 -0.68 0.99
N VAL A 25 3.28 -1.10 2.13
CA VAL A 25 4.06 -1.60 3.26
C VAL A 25 4.24 -3.10 3.07
N GLN A 26 5.40 -3.50 2.56
CA GLN A 26 5.68 -4.88 2.19
C GLN A 26 6.46 -5.62 3.27
N HIS A 27 5.99 -6.81 3.64
CA HIS A 27 6.73 -7.69 4.54
C HIS A 27 8.03 -8.19 3.87
N PRO A 28 9.19 -8.20 4.55
CA PRO A 28 10.47 -8.60 3.94
C PRO A 28 10.49 -10.00 3.33
N ALA A 29 9.69 -10.93 3.87
CA ALA A 29 9.60 -12.28 3.30
C ALA A 29 8.92 -12.31 1.92
N GLU A 30 8.07 -11.33 1.58
CA GLU A 30 7.43 -11.23 0.28
C GLU A 30 8.40 -10.72 -0.80
N GLU A 31 9.34 -9.84 -0.43
CA GLU A 31 10.34 -9.31 -1.36
C GLU A 31 11.14 -10.44 -2.02
N SER A 32 11.49 -11.47 -1.25
CA SER A 32 12.26 -12.62 -1.71
C SER A 32 11.46 -13.64 -2.54
N LYS A 33 10.13 -13.50 -2.64
CA LYS A 33 9.31 -14.46 -3.40
C LYS A 33 9.46 -14.26 -4.90
N VAL A 34 9.54 -15.38 -5.62
CA VAL A 34 9.61 -15.41 -7.09
C VAL A 34 8.32 -14.88 -7.70
N LEU A 35 7.16 -15.19 -7.10
CA LEU A 35 5.83 -14.79 -7.55
C LEU A 35 5.33 -13.57 -6.78
N ARG A 36 6.03 -12.44 -6.92
CA ARG A 36 5.71 -11.17 -6.26
C ARG A 36 4.90 -10.25 -7.18
N THR A 37 3.85 -9.66 -6.63
CA THR A 37 2.90 -8.79 -7.35
C THR A 37 3.28 -7.32 -7.27
N VAL A 38 3.94 -6.89 -6.19
CA VAL A 38 4.34 -5.48 -5.99
C VAL A 38 5.15 -4.90 -7.16
N PRO A 39 6.15 -5.59 -7.74
CA PRO A 39 6.85 -5.05 -8.90
C PRO A 39 5.97 -4.89 -10.15
N LEU A 40 4.93 -5.72 -10.31
CA LEU A 40 3.98 -5.58 -11.40
C LEU A 40 3.12 -4.34 -11.19
N LEU A 41 2.57 -4.16 -9.99
CA LEU A 41 1.77 -2.98 -9.63
C LEU A 41 2.58 -1.69 -9.79
N ALA A 42 3.82 -1.67 -9.27
CA ALA A 42 4.70 -0.50 -9.40
C ALA A 42 5.04 -0.16 -10.85
N ALA A 43 5.16 -1.16 -11.74
CA ALA A 43 5.38 -0.93 -13.16
C ALA A 43 4.14 -0.39 -13.89
N CYS A 44 2.93 -0.64 -13.37
CA CYS A 44 1.68 -0.17 -13.94
C CYS A 44 1.28 1.24 -13.49
N LEU A 45 1.94 1.83 -12.49
CA LEU A 45 1.57 3.11 -11.89
C LEU A 45 2.64 4.19 -12.13
N PRO A 46 2.27 5.49 -12.12
CA PRO A 46 3.25 6.57 -12.17
C PRO A 46 4.26 6.46 -11.02
N GLN A 47 5.53 6.71 -11.32
CA GLN A 47 6.63 6.51 -10.36
C GLN A 47 6.51 7.40 -9.11
N ASP A 48 5.90 8.57 -9.24
CA ASP A 48 5.61 9.50 -8.14
C ASP A 48 4.37 9.11 -7.33
N LYS A 49 3.54 8.19 -7.84
CA LYS A 49 2.29 7.76 -7.23
C LYS A 49 2.37 6.43 -6.51
N CYS A 50 3.41 5.63 -6.69
CA CYS A 50 3.56 4.34 -6.00
C CYS A 50 4.88 4.29 -5.23
N LYS A 51 4.80 4.15 -3.91
CA LYS A 51 5.97 4.00 -3.03
C LYS A 51 5.91 2.69 -2.27
N VAL A 52 7.00 1.93 -2.31
CA VAL A 52 7.14 0.66 -1.60
C VAL A 52 8.06 0.85 -0.40
N LYS A 53 7.60 0.45 0.79
CA LYS A 53 8.35 0.47 2.05
C LYS A 53 8.45 -0.96 2.56
N ILE A 54 9.66 -1.52 2.55
CA ILE A 54 9.89 -2.90 2.98
C ILE A 54 10.30 -2.91 4.44
N GLY A 55 9.57 -3.66 5.26
CA GLY A 55 9.87 -3.70 6.70
C GLY A 55 8.78 -4.35 7.54
N ARG A 56 9.12 -4.58 8.81
CA ARG A 56 8.18 -5.09 9.83
C ARG A 56 7.82 -4.04 10.87
N ARG A 57 8.69 -3.05 11.05
CA ARG A 57 8.57 -2.02 12.09
C ARG A 57 8.95 -0.67 11.51
N PHE A 58 8.08 0.31 11.71
CA PHE A 58 8.15 1.68 11.27
C PHE A 58 7.87 2.56 12.49
N SER A 59 8.66 3.61 12.64
CA SER A 59 8.48 4.62 13.67
C SER A 59 8.81 5.99 13.09
N GLU A 60 8.42 7.05 13.79
CA GLU A 60 8.61 8.42 13.32
C GLU A 60 10.08 8.78 13.07
N GLU A 61 10.98 8.20 13.87
CA GLU A 61 12.42 8.38 13.76
C GLU A 61 13.03 7.58 12.60
N ARG A 62 12.41 6.44 12.24
CA ARG A 62 12.94 5.52 11.22
C ARG A 62 12.37 5.80 9.83
N ASP A 63 11.14 6.28 9.74
CA ASP A 63 10.48 6.60 8.49
C ASP A 63 9.58 7.83 8.68
N THR A 64 10.22 9.00 8.68
CA THR A 64 9.55 10.30 8.82
C THR A 64 8.55 10.54 7.69
N GLU A 65 8.85 10.04 6.49
CA GLU A 65 7.97 10.14 5.33
C GLU A 65 6.67 9.36 5.55
N LEU A 66 6.77 8.07 5.87
CA LEU A 66 5.59 7.23 6.13
C LEU A 66 4.79 7.78 7.32
N SER A 67 5.48 8.32 8.32
CA SER A 67 4.85 8.91 9.49
C SER A 67 4.06 10.18 9.17
N THR A 68 4.62 11.02 8.31
CA THR A 68 3.93 12.21 7.77
C THR A 68 2.70 11.80 6.97
N VAL A 69 2.82 10.76 6.14
CA VAL A 69 1.70 10.23 5.34
C VAL A 69 0.59 9.72 6.25
N CYS A 70 0.91 8.92 7.28
CA CYS A 70 -0.10 8.38 8.18
C CYS A 70 -0.88 9.44 8.96
N ARG A 71 -0.30 10.62 9.19
CA ARG A 71 -0.96 11.76 9.85
C ARG A 71 -1.74 12.65 8.88
N LYS A 72 -1.52 12.52 7.57
CA LYS A 72 -2.12 13.39 6.56
C LYS A 72 -3.63 13.10 6.41
N PRO A 73 -4.50 14.12 6.46
CA PRO A 73 -5.92 13.95 6.19
C PRO A 73 -6.19 13.32 4.81
N GLY A 74 -7.21 12.48 4.73
CA GLY A 74 -7.52 11.74 3.49
C GLY A 74 -6.53 10.64 3.15
N THR A 75 -5.79 10.14 4.15
CA THR A 75 -5.03 8.90 4.08
C THR A 75 -5.87 7.76 4.65
N LEU A 76 -6.02 6.70 3.88
CA LEU A 76 -6.65 5.45 4.32
C LEU A 76 -5.62 4.35 4.42
N ILE A 77 -5.86 3.38 5.31
CA ILE A 77 -5.12 2.13 5.35
C ILE A 77 -6.06 0.96 5.13
N LEU A 78 -5.81 0.17 4.08
CA LEU A 78 -6.62 -1.03 3.82
C LEU A 78 -6.14 -2.16 4.70
N TYR A 79 -6.85 -2.36 5.81
CA TYR A 79 -6.66 -3.48 6.71
C TYR A 79 -7.97 -3.83 7.41
N PRO A 80 -8.38 -5.11 7.48
CA PRO A 80 -9.63 -5.51 8.14
C PRO A 80 -9.45 -5.58 9.65
N GLY A 81 -9.28 -4.42 10.29
CA GLY A 81 -9.29 -4.29 11.75
C GLY A 81 -10.70 -4.08 12.31
N ALA A 82 -10.80 -4.03 13.63
CA ALA A 82 -12.08 -3.86 14.33
C ALA A 82 -12.80 -2.54 14.00
N GLU A 83 -12.02 -1.49 13.67
CA GLU A 83 -12.52 -0.16 13.32
C GLU A 83 -12.66 0.03 11.79
N ALA A 84 -12.49 -1.04 11.00
CA ALA A 84 -12.56 -0.94 9.55
C ALA A 84 -13.98 -0.66 9.10
N THR A 85 -14.14 0.34 8.24
CA THR A 85 -15.41 0.66 7.58
C THR A 85 -15.37 0.12 6.15
N ASN A 86 -16.52 -0.24 5.58
CA ASN A 86 -16.56 -0.55 4.16
C ASN A 86 -16.22 0.71 3.34
N LEU A 87 -15.43 0.55 2.28
CA LEU A 87 -15.03 1.65 1.41
C LEU A 87 -16.25 2.29 0.72
N GLU A 88 -17.27 1.51 0.40
CA GLU A 88 -18.52 2.01 -0.17
C GLU A 88 -19.21 3.01 0.77
N ASP A 89 -19.32 2.66 2.06
CA ASP A 89 -19.91 3.52 3.09
C ASP A 89 -19.05 4.78 3.30
N PHE A 90 -17.72 4.65 3.28
CA PHE A 90 -16.82 5.80 3.37
C PHE A 90 -17.05 6.84 2.27
N LEU A 91 -17.24 6.37 1.03
CA LEU A 91 -17.44 7.26 -0.12
C LEU A 91 -18.82 7.95 -0.11
N LEU A 92 -19.80 7.36 0.56
CA LEU A 92 -21.11 7.97 0.78
C LEU A 92 -21.04 9.10 1.83
N ASP A 93 -20.34 8.87 2.94
CA ASP A 93 -20.20 9.83 4.04
C ASP A 93 -19.25 10.98 3.72
N SER A 94 -18.28 10.76 2.84
CA SER A 94 -17.33 11.78 2.40
C SER A 94 -17.14 11.71 0.89
N PRO A 95 -17.71 12.66 0.12
CA PRO A 95 -17.58 12.68 -1.35
C PRO A 95 -16.15 13.05 -1.80
N VAL A 96 -15.19 13.17 -0.87
CA VAL A 96 -13.79 13.44 -1.15
C VAL A 96 -13.03 12.12 -1.25
N TYR A 97 -12.59 11.79 -2.46
CA TYR A 97 -11.74 10.61 -2.68
C TYR A 97 -10.45 10.66 -1.86
N PRO A 98 -9.97 9.52 -1.35
CA PRO A 98 -8.76 9.47 -0.56
C PRO A 98 -7.55 9.92 -1.39
N SER A 99 -6.77 10.84 -0.82
CA SER A 99 -5.56 11.36 -1.45
C SER A 99 -4.41 10.34 -1.41
N THR A 100 -4.44 9.44 -0.42
CA THR A 100 -3.41 8.43 -0.19
C THR A 100 -4.02 7.14 0.34
N LEU A 101 -3.53 6.01 -0.16
CA LEU A 101 -3.91 4.67 0.24
C LEU A 101 -2.68 3.90 0.71
N ILE A 102 -2.74 3.36 1.92
CA ILE A 102 -1.71 2.47 2.48
C ILE A 102 -2.20 1.03 2.34
N LEU A 103 -1.41 0.19 1.69
CA LEU A 103 -1.65 -1.24 1.49
C LEU A 103 -0.60 -2.04 2.25
N ILE A 104 -0.99 -3.13 2.90
CA ILE A 104 -0.03 -4.04 3.55
C ILE A 104 0.11 -5.29 2.68
N ASP A 105 1.31 -5.51 2.12
CA ASP A 105 1.63 -6.67 1.29
C ASP A 105 2.28 -7.76 2.15
N GLY A 106 1.58 -8.89 2.28
CA GLY A 106 1.97 -10.01 3.11
C GLY A 106 0.88 -11.06 3.22
N THR A 107 1.22 -12.25 3.74
CA THR A 107 0.21 -13.21 4.20
C THR A 107 -0.63 -12.60 5.33
N TRP A 108 -1.81 -13.14 5.61
CA TRP A 108 -2.66 -12.67 6.71
C TRP A 108 -1.92 -12.52 8.05
N SER A 109 -1.07 -13.50 8.38
CA SER A 109 -0.26 -13.45 9.61
C SER A 109 0.79 -12.33 9.57
N GLN A 110 1.45 -12.14 8.43
CA GLN A 110 2.45 -11.07 8.25
C GLN A 110 1.81 -9.68 8.26
N ALA A 111 0.69 -9.51 7.56
CA ALA A 111 -0.03 -8.25 7.49
C ALA A 111 -0.56 -7.84 8.87
N LYS A 112 -1.12 -8.81 9.61
CA LYS A 112 -1.49 -8.63 11.02
C LYS A 112 -0.28 -8.23 11.87
N ASP A 113 0.84 -8.93 11.73
CA ASP A 113 2.06 -8.62 12.49
C ASP A 113 2.54 -7.18 12.24
N ILE A 114 2.60 -6.76 10.98
CA ILE A 114 2.94 -5.39 10.58
C ILE A 114 1.95 -4.41 11.18
N PHE A 115 0.66 -4.62 11.00
CA PHE A 115 -0.36 -3.67 11.46
C PHE A 115 -0.33 -3.45 12.98
N TYR A 116 -0.25 -4.53 13.77
CA TYR A 116 -0.29 -4.42 15.23
C TYR A 116 1.03 -4.00 15.86
N LYS A 117 2.19 -4.22 15.22
CA LYS A 117 3.49 -3.78 15.73
C LYS A 117 3.81 -2.31 15.46
N ASN A 118 2.98 -1.62 14.68
CA ASN A 118 3.20 -0.25 14.25
C ASN A 118 2.01 0.62 14.64
N SER A 119 2.15 1.32 15.77
CA SER A 119 1.11 2.25 16.26
C SER A 119 0.76 3.34 15.23
N LEU A 120 1.70 3.70 14.36
CA LEU A 120 1.51 4.63 13.25
C LEU A 120 0.31 4.27 12.35
N PHE A 121 0.06 2.98 12.13
CA PHE A 121 -1.00 2.49 11.27
C PHE A 121 -2.39 2.57 11.91
N ARG A 122 -2.49 3.07 13.15
CA ARG A 122 -3.75 3.42 13.82
C ARG A 122 -4.18 4.86 13.57
N LEU A 123 -3.31 5.69 12.99
CA LEU A 123 -3.60 7.11 12.71
C LEU A 123 -4.50 7.29 11.48
N PRO A 124 -4.27 6.60 10.34
CA PRO A 124 -5.18 6.68 9.20
C PRO A 124 -6.50 5.98 9.49
N LYS A 125 -7.55 6.39 8.78
CA LYS A 125 -8.84 5.68 8.81
C LYS A 125 -8.70 4.32 8.11
N GLN A 126 -9.34 3.29 8.67
CA GLN A 126 -9.41 1.93 8.12
C GLN A 126 -10.63 1.76 7.22
#